data_AF-A0A0R3VTU4-F1
#
_entry.id   AF-A0A0R3VTU4-F1
#
_cell.length_a   1.000
_cell.length_b   1.000
_cell.length_c   1.000
_cell.angle_alpha   90.00
_cell.angle_beta   90.00
_cell.angle_gamma   90.00
#
_symmetry.space_group_name_H-M   'P 1'
#
loop_
_entity.id
_entity.type
_entity.pdbx_description
1 polymer ?
#
loop_
_entity_poly.entity_id
_entity_poly.type
_entity_poly.pdbx_seq_one_letter_code
_entity_poly.pdbx_strand_id
1 'polypeptide(L)'
;MGTSSTGSSSTRQGHDPFHDAHPIFARASDFVTVRVGRIPFIVDTEGVERVPACLFALFRRIHIENLASLESENQHSFIMLLKCWKTRPPVENVRLVAHFLLNEARSLEDCMAIVEKGTALFNFNVLKMILRKNPPPILYLDYDTCITMEESNVVFPLGTFADSKMDGLFPTDLDNADRCQRYCKETTSAVYYQRLSMQMAAINCHVFKDLMCMPSDFHRAVTRFIFYHLCTLIREVAIDECESLSAKRSPFFMPKAVFRSQNLRVMIQKMVYHIAEELICLDPRWVAYKYAQSDVSSYVDRIDWMDHEEAKMKRRAMMNILCSNINCLWLRGCTLDDFRLDDTSSAVVDIFKADMARRYGLSVSPQNQ
;
A
#
# COMPACT_ATOMS: atom_id res chain seq x y z
N MET A 1 16.34 28.51 45.03
CA MET A 1 14.94 28.51 45.55
C MET A 1 14.08 29.07 44.42
N GLY A 2 13.50 28.27 43.53
CA GLY A 2 12.42 27.33 43.79
C GLY A 2 11.13 27.97 43.26
N THR A 3 10.82 27.78 41.96
CA THR A 3 9.52 28.11 41.39
C THR A 3 8.76 26.82 41.14
N SER A 4 7.66 26.65 41.86
CA SER A 4 6.74 25.52 41.77
C SER A 4 5.77 25.66 40.60
N SER A 5 5.57 24.52 39.96
CA SER A 5 4.55 24.12 38.99
C SER A 5 3.16 24.74 39.14
N THR A 6 2.58 25.15 38.01
CA THR A 6 1.22 24.77 37.64
C THR A 6 1.24 24.28 36.20
N GLY A 7 1.01 22.98 36.03
CA GLY A 7 0.79 22.37 34.73
C GLY A 7 -0.56 22.81 34.19
N SER A 8 -0.57 23.33 32.97
CA SER A 8 -1.76 23.32 32.14
C SER A 8 -1.71 22.05 31.31
N SER A 9 -2.64 21.16 31.62
CA SER A 9 -2.94 19.95 30.86
C SER A 9 -3.17 20.31 29.40
N SER A 10 -2.32 19.76 28.53
CA SER A 10 -2.62 19.62 27.12
C SER A 10 -3.82 18.66 27.01
N THR A 11 -5.02 19.22 27.01
CA THR A 11 -6.20 18.51 26.54
C THR A 11 -5.91 18.13 25.10
N ARG A 12 -5.67 16.84 24.88
CA ARG A 12 -5.80 16.17 23.60
C ARG A 12 -7.16 16.60 23.03
N GLN A 13 -7.19 17.62 22.18
CA GLN A 13 -8.32 17.81 21.28
C GLN A 13 -8.31 16.59 20.38
N GLY A 14 -9.27 15.71 20.65
CA GLY A 14 -9.40 14.42 20.01
C GLY A 14 -9.45 14.59 18.51
N HIS A 15 -8.53 13.90 17.84
CA HIS A 15 -8.76 13.51 16.47
C HIS A 15 -9.93 12.55 16.54
N ASP A 16 -11.12 13.01 16.14
CA ASP A 16 -12.29 12.15 16.06
C ASP A 16 -12.33 11.58 14.63
N PRO A 17 -11.99 10.30 14.42
CA PRO A 17 -12.06 9.67 13.10
C PRO A 17 -13.50 9.58 12.56
N PHE A 18 -14.53 9.89 13.35
CA PHE A 18 -15.91 10.05 12.90
C PHE A 18 -16.19 11.42 12.27
N HIS A 19 -15.40 12.46 12.57
CA HIS A 19 -15.65 13.85 12.15
C HIS A 19 -14.60 14.44 11.23
N ASP A 20 -13.32 14.06 11.36
CA ASP A 20 -12.24 14.51 10.48
C ASP A 20 -11.94 13.47 9.42
N ALA A 21 -12.70 13.56 8.35
CA ALA A 21 -12.74 12.54 7.35
C ALA A 21 -11.51 12.68 6.40
N HIS A 22 -10.75 11.59 6.26
CA HIS A 22 -9.52 11.49 5.44
C HIS A 22 -9.81 11.95 4.00
N PRO A 23 -8.94 12.66 3.25
CA PRO A 23 -9.25 13.40 2.01
C PRO A 23 -9.99 12.69 0.84
N ILE A 24 -10.26 11.38 0.94
CA ILE A 24 -11.18 10.66 0.03
C ILE A 24 -12.59 10.53 0.63
N PHE A 25 -12.72 10.44 1.94
CA PHE A 25 -13.98 10.62 2.67
C PHE A 25 -13.97 12.06 3.15
N ALA A 26 -14.47 13.03 2.40
CA ALA A 26 -15.24 14.04 3.11
C ALA A 26 -16.65 13.43 3.20
N ARG A 27 -17.22 13.37 4.41
CA ARG A 27 -18.61 13.04 4.82
C ARG A 27 -19.46 12.04 3.99
N ALA A 28 -20.28 11.24 4.66
CA ALA A 28 -21.26 10.36 3.98
C ALA A 28 -22.26 11.11 3.06
N SER A 29 -22.37 12.44 3.17
CA SER A 29 -23.11 13.32 2.27
C SER A 29 -22.48 13.49 0.89
N ASP A 30 -21.21 13.11 0.73
CA ASP A 30 -20.41 13.43 -0.46
C ASP A 30 -20.38 12.27 -1.45
N PHE A 31 -21.30 11.32 -1.28
CA PHE A 31 -21.42 10.16 -2.13
C PHE A 31 -22.86 9.85 -2.50
N VAL A 32 -23.07 9.46 -3.75
CA VAL A 32 -24.35 9.00 -4.28
C VAL A 32 -24.22 7.54 -4.68
N THR A 33 -25.16 6.71 -4.23
CA THR A 33 -25.24 5.33 -4.71
C THR A 33 -25.93 5.32 -6.08
N VAL A 34 -25.22 4.88 -7.10
CA VAL A 34 -25.75 4.70 -8.46
C VAL A 34 -25.70 3.22 -8.82
N ARG A 35 -26.74 2.74 -9.49
CA ARG A 35 -26.83 1.34 -9.91
C ARG A 35 -26.41 1.21 -11.37
N VAL A 36 -25.41 0.37 -11.64
CA VAL A 36 -25.02 -0.03 -13.01
C VAL A 36 -25.23 -1.54 -13.13
N GLY A 37 -26.30 -1.93 -13.81
CA GLY A 37 -26.72 -3.33 -13.87
C GLY A 37 -27.14 -3.88 -12.51
N ARG A 38 -26.52 -4.98 -12.06
CA ARG A 38 -26.83 -5.62 -10.77
C ARG A 38 -26.00 -5.10 -9.59
N ILE A 39 -24.90 -4.40 -9.85
CA ILE A 39 -23.94 -3.99 -8.82
C ILE A 39 -24.18 -2.52 -8.43
N PRO A 40 -24.33 -2.22 -7.12
CA PRO A 40 -24.34 -0.84 -6.65
C PRO A 40 -22.93 -0.25 -6.66
N PHE A 41 -22.83 0.98 -7.14
CA PHE A 41 -21.61 1.79 -7.14
C PHE A 41 -21.80 3.00 -6.26
N ILE A 42 -20.74 3.40 -5.61
CA ILE A 42 -20.63 4.69 -4.94
C ILE A 42 -19.95 5.62 -5.92
N VAL A 43 -20.59 6.75 -6.16
CA VAL A 43 -20.06 7.84 -6.94
C VAL A 43 -19.77 9.00 -6.00
N ASP A 44 -18.60 9.63 -6.10
CA ASP A 44 -18.37 10.89 -5.41
C ASP A 44 -19.38 11.96 -5.88
N THR A 45 -19.63 12.98 -5.07
CA THR A 45 -20.56 14.07 -5.40
C THR A 45 -20.17 14.86 -6.64
N GLU A 46 -18.91 14.76 -7.06
CA GLU A 46 -18.42 15.33 -8.31
C GLU A 46 -18.74 14.45 -9.53
N GLY A 47 -19.24 13.23 -9.34
CA GLY A 47 -19.73 12.35 -10.41
C GLY A 47 -18.63 11.59 -11.16
N VAL A 48 -17.38 11.65 -10.69
CA VAL A 48 -16.17 11.31 -11.48
C VAL A 48 -15.69 9.89 -11.18
N GLU A 49 -15.68 9.48 -9.92
CA GLU A 49 -15.13 8.18 -9.53
C GLU A 49 -16.24 7.22 -9.10
N ARG A 50 -16.28 6.05 -9.74
CA ARG A 50 -17.22 4.99 -9.38
C ARG A 50 -16.44 3.87 -8.71
N VAL A 51 -16.77 3.54 -7.46
CA VAL A 51 -16.21 2.41 -6.74
C VAL A 51 -17.34 1.44 -6.40
N PRO A 52 -17.17 0.11 -6.56
CA PRO A 52 -18.16 -0.86 -6.11
C PRO A 52 -18.52 -0.65 -4.63
N ALA A 53 -19.81 -0.55 -4.32
CA ALA A 53 -20.26 -0.23 -2.96
C ALA A 53 -19.84 -1.30 -1.94
N CYS A 54 -19.72 -2.56 -2.37
CA CYS A 54 -19.23 -3.65 -1.54
C CYS A 54 -17.76 -3.46 -1.12
N LEU A 55 -16.90 -2.96 -2.01
CA LEU A 55 -15.49 -2.68 -1.68
C LEU A 55 -15.40 -1.53 -0.69
N PHE A 56 -16.14 -0.45 -0.92
CA PHE A 56 -16.18 0.68 -0.01
C PHE A 56 -16.68 0.29 1.38
N ALA A 57 -17.78 -0.47 1.46
CA ALA A 57 -18.34 -0.91 2.73
C ALA A 57 -17.32 -1.75 3.53
N LEU A 58 -16.65 -2.70 2.86
CA LEU A 58 -15.62 -3.52 3.47
C LEU A 58 -14.43 -2.70 3.96
N PHE A 59 -13.85 -1.85 3.12
CA PHE A 59 -12.70 -1.03 3.51
C PHE A 59 -13.04 -0.05 4.63
N ARG A 60 -14.21 0.60 4.57
CA ARG A 60 -14.70 1.48 5.63
C ARG A 60 -14.82 0.74 6.95
N ARG A 61 -15.47 -0.44 6.94
CA ARG A 61 -15.68 -1.22 8.17
C ARG A 61 -14.37 -1.74 8.74
N ILE A 62 -13.49 -2.28 7.89
CA ILE A 62 -12.15 -2.73 8.28
C ILE A 62 -11.35 -1.59 8.89
N HIS A 63 -11.41 -0.39 8.30
CA HIS A 63 -10.70 0.78 8.79
C HIS A 63 -11.19 1.23 10.18
N ILE A 64 -12.51 1.37 10.36
CA ILE A 64 -13.11 1.77 11.66
C ILE A 64 -12.69 0.80 12.76
N GLU A 65 -12.79 -0.51 12.50
CA GLU A 65 -12.40 -1.51 13.47
C GLU A 65 -10.89 -1.57 13.71
N ASN A 66 -10.08 -1.29 12.69
CA ASN A 66 -8.62 -1.18 12.84
C ASN A 66 -8.27 -0.05 13.83
N LEU A 67 -8.88 1.13 13.66
CA LEU A 67 -8.69 2.25 14.59
C LEU A 67 -9.14 1.89 16.02
N ALA A 68 -10.34 1.32 16.17
CA ALA A 68 -10.84 0.89 17.48
C ALA A 68 -9.93 -0.17 18.14
N SER A 69 -9.29 -1.04 17.35
CA SER A 69 -8.34 -2.03 17.88
C SER A 69 -7.03 -1.42 18.36
N LEU A 70 -6.56 -0.33 17.72
CA LEU A 70 -5.34 0.38 18.11
C LEU A 70 -5.54 1.18 19.40
N GLU A 71 -6.75 1.69 19.63
CA GLU A 71 -7.11 2.41 20.86
C GLU A 71 -7.29 1.50 22.09
N SER A 72 -7.32 0.17 21.90
CA SER A 72 -7.56 -0.80 22.98
C SER A 72 -6.29 -1.17 23.76
N GLU A 73 -6.44 -1.55 25.04
CA GLU A 73 -5.32 -1.88 25.94
C GLU A 73 -4.41 -3.03 25.44
N ASN A 74 -4.91 -3.89 24.54
CA ASN A 74 -4.14 -4.95 23.89
C ASN A 74 -3.93 -4.60 22.40
N GLN A 75 -2.95 -3.74 22.14
CA GLN A 75 -2.63 -3.17 20.82
C GLN A 75 -2.14 -4.23 19.82
N HIS A 76 -3.06 -4.97 19.22
CA HIS A 76 -2.77 -5.86 18.10
C HIS A 76 -3.68 -5.53 16.94
N SER A 77 -3.12 -4.99 15.85
CA SER A 77 -3.85 -4.88 14.59
C SER A 77 -4.40 -6.25 14.21
N PHE A 78 -5.66 -6.31 13.77
CA PHE A 78 -6.29 -7.55 13.33
C PHE A 78 -5.48 -8.26 12.21
N ILE A 79 -4.66 -7.51 11.47
CA ILE A 79 -3.77 -8.03 10.43
C ILE A 79 -2.62 -8.85 11.03
N MET A 80 -2.09 -8.45 12.18
CA MET A 80 -1.12 -9.26 12.92
C MET A 80 -1.75 -10.58 13.38
N LEU A 81 -3.06 -10.63 13.55
CA LEU A 81 -3.79 -11.81 13.99
C LEU A 81 -4.14 -12.80 12.86
N LEU A 82 -3.90 -12.45 11.58
CA LEU A 82 -4.22 -13.28 10.40
C LEU A 82 -3.63 -14.71 10.41
N LYS A 83 -2.56 -14.95 11.17
CA LYS A 83 -1.95 -16.29 11.37
C LYS A 83 -2.12 -16.87 12.78
N CYS A 84 -2.51 -16.05 13.76
CA CYS A 84 -2.48 -16.43 15.18
C CYS A 84 -3.85 -16.89 15.72
N TRP A 85 -4.93 -16.73 14.94
CA TRP A 85 -6.24 -17.22 15.36
C TRP A 85 -6.34 -18.74 15.23
N LYS A 86 -6.64 -19.39 16.36
CA LYS A 86 -6.92 -20.83 16.44
C LYS A 86 -8.17 -21.23 15.64
N THR A 87 -9.05 -20.28 15.32
CA THR A 87 -10.27 -20.48 14.55
C THR A 87 -10.32 -19.48 13.39
N ARG A 88 -9.93 -19.92 12.19
CA ARG A 88 -10.24 -19.16 10.96
C ARG A 88 -11.76 -18.96 10.87
N PRO A 89 -12.24 -17.81 10.38
CA PRO A 89 -13.67 -17.64 10.15
C PRO A 89 -14.19 -18.77 9.24
N PRO A 90 -15.38 -19.33 9.49
CA PRO A 90 -15.92 -20.43 8.70
C PRO A 90 -15.97 -20.04 7.22
N VAL A 91 -15.31 -20.83 6.37
CA VAL A 91 -15.15 -20.51 4.94
C VAL A 91 -16.50 -20.35 4.25
N GLU A 92 -17.51 -21.15 4.61
CA GLU A 92 -18.84 -21.03 4.01
C GLU A 92 -19.52 -19.71 4.37
N ASN A 93 -19.38 -19.22 5.62
CA ASN A 93 -19.93 -17.92 6.01
C ASN A 93 -19.26 -16.79 5.22
N VAL A 94 -17.94 -16.85 5.05
CA VAL A 94 -17.19 -15.90 4.20
C VAL A 94 -17.68 -15.97 2.75
N ARG A 95 -17.92 -17.19 2.24
CA ARG A 95 -18.40 -17.43 0.87
C ARG A 95 -19.79 -16.86 0.64
N LEU A 96 -20.70 -17.05 1.59
CA LEU A 96 -22.08 -16.56 1.56
C LEU A 96 -22.12 -15.03 1.60
N VAL A 97 -21.36 -14.40 2.51
CA VAL A 97 -21.29 -12.94 2.57
C VAL A 97 -20.68 -12.36 1.29
N ALA A 98 -19.59 -12.94 0.78
CA ALA A 98 -19.02 -12.50 -0.49
C ALA A 98 -20.00 -12.66 -1.66
N HIS A 99 -20.78 -13.76 -1.69
CA HIS A 99 -21.80 -13.97 -2.70
C HIS A 99 -22.90 -12.91 -2.63
N PHE A 100 -23.42 -12.64 -1.43
CA PHE A 100 -24.43 -11.62 -1.21
C PHE A 100 -23.94 -10.24 -1.67
N LEU A 101 -22.75 -9.82 -1.21
CA LEU A 101 -22.19 -8.51 -1.53
C LEU A 101 -21.97 -8.29 -3.04
N LEU A 102 -21.70 -9.36 -3.78
CA LEU A 102 -21.47 -9.30 -5.22
C LEU A 102 -22.75 -9.39 -6.06
N ASN A 103 -23.76 -10.13 -5.60
CA ASN A 103 -24.88 -10.53 -6.44
C ASN A 103 -26.26 -10.11 -5.93
N GLU A 104 -26.41 -9.90 -4.63
CA GLU A 104 -27.71 -9.69 -3.98
C GLU A 104 -27.87 -8.28 -3.40
N ALA A 105 -26.78 -7.67 -2.91
CA ALA A 105 -26.78 -6.32 -2.35
C ALA A 105 -27.28 -5.30 -3.39
N ARG A 106 -28.27 -4.48 -3.02
CA ARG A 106 -28.91 -3.53 -3.93
C ARG A 106 -28.42 -2.10 -3.73
N SER A 107 -27.83 -1.80 -2.58
CA SER A 107 -27.33 -0.48 -2.25
C SER A 107 -26.07 -0.53 -1.35
N LEU A 108 -25.52 0.65 -1.04
CA LEU A 108 -24.47 0.76 -0.04
C LEU A 108 -24.97 0.38 1.35
N GLU A 109 -26.21 0.76 1.70
CA GLU A 109 -26.82 0.45 2.99
C GLU A 109 -26.95 -1.06 3.20
N ASP A 110 -27.35 -1.81 2.16
CA ASP A 110 -27.37 -3.28 2.20
C ASP A 110 -25.97 -3.86 2.46
N CYS A 111 -24.95 -3.31 1.77
CA CYS A 111 -23.57 -3.73 1.97
C CYS A 111 -23.12 -3.46 3.42
N MET A 112 -23.36 -2.23 3.92
CA MET A 112 -22.99 -1.79 5.26
C MET A 112 -23.65 -2.65 6.35
N ALA A 113 -24.95 -2.90 6.24
CA ALA A 113 -25.72 -3.67 7.22
C ALA A 113 -25.21 -5.12 7.42
N ILE A 114 -24.57 -5.70 6.40
CA ILE A 114 -23.98 -7.03 6.48
C ILE A 114 -22.56 -6.98 7.03
N VAL A 115 -21.72 -6.07 6.54
CA VAL A 115 -20.32 -5.98 7.00
C VAL A 115 -20.23 -5.53 8.46
N GLU A 116 -21.18 -4.73 8.96
CA GLU A 116 -21.25 -4.29 10.36
C GLU A 116 -21.37 -5.45 11.35
N LYS A 117 -21.94 -6.58 10.94
CA LYS A 117 -22.09 -7.78 11.78
C LYS A 117 -20.81 -8.60 11.88
N GLY A 118 -19.85 -8.37 10.97
CA GLY A 118 -18.57 -9.05 10.94
C GLY A 118 -17.52 -8.34 11.78
N THR A 119 -16.47 -9.07 12.17
CA THR A 119 -15.22 -8.49 12.68
C THR A 119 -14.32 -8.07 11.52
N ALA A 120 -13.31 -7.24 11.77
CA ALA A 120 -12.33 -6.77 10.79
C ALA A 120 -11.63 -7.95 10.11
N LEU A 121 -11.27 -8.97 10.89
CA LEU A 121 -10.67 -10.18 10.38
C LEU A 121 -11.62 -10.98 9.47
N PHE A 122 -12.90 -11.08 9.86
CA PHE A 122 -13.91 -11.73 9.01
C PHE A 122 -14.10 -10.95 7.70
N ASN A 123 -14.30 -9.64 7.80
CA ASN A 123 -14.49 -8.74 6.66
C ASN A 123 -13.26 -8.70 5.74
N PHE A 124 -12.04 -8.80 6.28
CA PHE A 124 -10.83 -8.92 5.46
C PHE A 124 -10.77 -10.25 4.69
N ASN A 125 -11.25 -11.36 5.27
CA ASN A 125 -11.36 -12.62 4.54
C ASN A 125 -12.46 -12.58 3.47
N VAL A 126 -13.56 -11.84 3.71
CA VAL A 126 -14.58 -11.56 2.68
C VAL A 126 -13.97 -10.74 1.54
N LEU A 127 -13.21 -9.68 1.84
CA LEU A 127 -12.49 -8.89 0.84
C LEU A 127 -11.59 -9.78 -0.02
N LYS A 128 -10.73 -10.61 0.60
CA LYS A 128 -9.88 -11.56 -0.13
C LYS A 128 -10.68 -12.50 -1.03
N MET A 129 -11.79 -13.03 -0.53
CA MET A 129 -12.67 -13.91 -1.31
C MET A 129 -13.25 -13.19 -2.53
N ILE A 130 -13.68 -11.93 -2.36
CA ILE A 130 -14.18 -11.10 -3.46
C ILE A 130 -13.08 -10.86 -4.49
N LEU A 131 -11.89 -10.43 -4.07
CA LEU A 131 -10.76 -10.18 -4.95
C LEU A 131 -10.31 -11.43 -5.72
N ARG A 132 -10.46 -12.63 -5.14
CA ARG A 132 -10.15 -13.90 -5.84
C ARG A 132 -11.21 -14.32 -6.84
N LYS A 133 -12.50 -14.17 -6.50
CA LYS A 133 -13.61 -14.64 -7.34
C LYS A 133 -13.92 -13.71 -8.49
N ASN A 134 -13.80 -12.41 -8.27
CA ASN A 134 -13.95 -11.37 -9.26
C ASN A 134 -12.66 -10.55 -9.24
N PRO A 135 -11.61 -11.00 -9.97
CA PRO A 135 -10.33 -10.32 -9.97
C PRO A 135 -10.54 -8.85 -10.29
N PRO A 136 -10.06 -7.93 -9.41
CA PRO A 136 -10.14 -6.51 -9.69
C PRO A 136 -9.29 -6.19 -10.92
N PRO A 137 -9.41 -4.98 -11.46
CA PRO A 137 -8.43 -4.49 -12.40
C PRO A 137 -7.03 -4.54 -11.78
N ILE A 138 -6.18 -5.40 -12.34
CA ILE A 138 -4.85 -5.69 -11.79
C ILE A 138 -3.91 -4.56 -12.20
N LEU A 139 -3.06 -4.10 -11.26
CA LEU A 139 -1.98 -3.20 -11.59
C LEU A 139 -0.89 -3.99 -12.33
N TYR A 140 -0.77 -3.75 -13.64
CA TYR A 140 0.30 -4.31 -14.44
C TYR A 140 1.56 -3.46 -14.28
N LEU A 141 2.59 -4.05 -13.70
CA LEU A 141 3.90 -3.43 -13.56
C LEU A 141 4.71 -3.74 -14.81
N ASP A 142 5.04 -2.72 -15.60
CA ASP A 142 5.81 -2.93 -16.83
C ASP A 142 7.27 -3.27 -16.54
N TYR A 143 8.02 -3.63 -17.58
CA TYR A 143 9.41 -4.05 -17.45
C TYR A 143 10.29 -3.00 -16.75
N ASP A 144 10.15 -1.71 -17.10
CA ASP A 144 10.93 -0.62 -16.53
C ASP A 144 10.59 -0.43 -15.03
N THR A 145 9.30 -0.52 -14.68
CA THR A 145 8.83 -0.46 -13.29
C THR A 145 9.30 -1.67 -12.49
N CYS A 146 9.26 -2.87 -13.08
CA CYS A 146 9.76 -4.08 -12.46
C CYS A 146 11.26 -3.99 -12.13
N ILE A 147 12.08 -3.48 -13.06
CA ILE A 147 13.50 -3.20 -12.82
C ILE A 147 13.66 -2.16 -11.73
N THR A 148 12.90 -1.05 -11.80
CA THR A 148 13.00 0.03 -10.81
C THR A 148 12.67 -0.47 -9.40
N MET A 149 11.64 -1.30 -9.24
CA MET A 149 11.28 -1.92 -7.96
C MET A 149 12.28 -2.97 -7.49
N GLU A 150 13.01 -3.59 -8.42
CA GLU A 150 14.15 -4.40 -8.06
C GLU A 150 15.25 -3.47 -7.52
N GLU A 151 15.73 -2.52 -8.30
CA GLU A 151 16.88 -1.69 -7.91
C GLU A 151 16.61 -0.75 -6.71
N SER A 152 15.33 -0.44 -6.45
CA SER A 152 14.88 0.44 -5.38
C SER A 152 14.22 -0.35 -4.25
N ASN A 153 14.77 -0.26 -3.04
CA ASN A 153 14.22 -0.93 -1.86
C ASN A 153 13.98 0.06 -0.73
N VAL A 154 12.72 0.48 -0.56
CA VAL A 154 12.34 1.49 0.42
C VAL A 154 12.19 0.92 1.84
N VAL A 155 12.03 -0.40 1.93
CA VAL A 155 11.94 -1.15 3.20
C VAL A 155 13.33 -1.41 3.79
N PHE A 156 14.31 -1.60 2.90
CA PHE A 156 15.72 -1.78 3.22
C PHE A 156 16.58 -0.98 2.23
N PRO A 157 16.82 0.32 2.48
CA PRO A 157 17.58 1.21 1.58
C PRO A 157 19.04 0.83 1.33
N LEU A 158 19.49 -0.35 1.80
CA LEU A 158 20.87 -0.80 1.79
C LEU A 158 21.17 -1.95 0.82
N GLY A 159 20.31 -2.26 -0.15
CA GLY A 159 20.62 -3.24 -1.19
C GLY A 159 20.07 -2.89 -2.56
N THR A 160 20.95 -2.59 -3.51
CA THR A 160 20.68 -2.88 -4.93
C THR A 160 20.78 -4.39 -5.13
N PHE A 161 19.97 -4.99 -6.00
CA PHE A 161 20.00 -6.44 -6.25
C PHE A 161 21.34 -6.97 -6.81
N ALA A 162 22.28 -6.08 -7.14
CA ALA A 162 23.66 -6.44 -7.46
C ALA A 162 24.46 -6.98 -6.26
N ASP A 163 23.95 -6.91 -5.03
CA ASP A 163 24.58 -7.54 -3.87
C ASP A 163 24.07 -8.98 -3.73
N SER A 164 24.82 -9.92 -4.31
CA SER A 164 24.59 -11.38 -4.33
C SER A 164 24.61 -12.08 -2.96
N LYS A 165 24.42 -11.32 -1.88
CA LYS A 165 24.38 -11.79 -0.48
C LYS A 165 22.99 -11.72 0.15
N MET A 166 21.95 -11.43 -0.64
CA MET A 166 20.58 -11.16 -0.18
C MET A 166 19.64 -12.38 -0.17
N ASP A 167 20.16 -13.61 -0.19
CA ASP A 167 19.36 -14.85 -0.05
C ASP A 167 18.67 -15.02 1.33
N GLY A 168 18.95 -14.14 2.29
CA GLY A 168 18.33 -14.13 3.60
C GLY A 168 17.20 -13.11 3.72
N LEU A 169 16.13 -13.20 2.92
CA LEU A 169 15.12 -12.13 2.85
C LEU A 169 14.09 -12.09 4.01
N PHE A 170 14.25 -12.98 5.00
CA PHE A 170 13.92 -12.79 6.42
C PHE A 170 14.64 -13.91 7.20
N PRO A 171 15.91 -13.77 7.61
CA PRO A 171 16.48 -14.73 8.53
C PRO A 171 15.92 -14.34 9.88
N THR A 172 15.25 -15.28 10.54
CA THR A 172 14.81 -15.19 11.94
C THR A 172 15.96 -14.98 12.94
N ASP A 173 17.19 -14.82 12.45
CA ASP A 173 18.41 -14.80 13.24
C ASP A 173 18.98 -13.38 13.36
N LEU A 174 19.25 -13.01 14.61
CA LEU A 174 19.54 -11.68 15.16
C LEU A 174 20.82 -10.98 14.66
N ASP A 175 21.54 -11.52 13.67
CA ASP A 175 22.90 -11.09 13.30
C ASP A 175 22.96 -9.98 12.21
N ASN A 176 21.81 -9.60 11.65
CA ASN A 176 21.70 -8.53 10.63
C ASN A 176 21.64 -7.11 11.22
N ALA A 177 21.31 -6.96 12.50
CA ALA A 177 21.30 -5.67 13.17
C ALA A 177 22.72 -5.07 13.22
N ASP A 178 23.73 -5.90 13.48
CA ASP A 178 25.14 -5.52 13.59
C ASP A 178 25.76 -5.10 12.26
N ARG A 179 25.41 -5.79 11.16
CA ARG A 179 25.81 -5.40 9.79
C ARG A 179 25.22 -4.05 9.38
N CYS A 180 23.95 -3.83 9.71
CA CYS A 180 23.27 -2.56 9.46
C CYS A 180 23.85 -1.42 10.33
N GLN A 181 24.21 -1.71 11.58
CA GLN A 181 24.82 -0.75 12.49
C GLN A 181 26.23 -0.31 12.05
N ARG A 182 27.02 -1.21 11.45
CA ARG A 182 28.35 -0.88 10.89
C ARG A 182 28.24 0.02 9.65
N TYR A 183 27.31 -0.27 8.74
CA TYR A 183 27.14 0.55 7.54
C TYR A 183 26.53 1.94 7.83
N CYS A 184 25.65 2.04 8.83
CA CYS A 184 25.12 3.31 9.36
C CYS A 184 26.20 4.18 10.05
N LYS A 185 27.33 3.59 10.49
CA LYS A 185 28.49 4.36 10.97
C LYS A 185 29.32 4.91 9.80
N GLU A 186 29.25 4.29 8.62
CA GLU A 186 30.10 4.58 7.46
C GLU A 186 29.44 5.50 6.42
N THR A 187 28.11 5.61 6.42
CA THR A 187 27.36 6.56 5.57
C THR A 187 26.92 7.77 6.36
N THR A 188 27.30 8.97 5.92
CA THR A 188 26.78 10.21 6.51
C THR A 188 25.26 10.27 6.31
N SER A 189 24.54 10.68 7.36
CA SER A 189 23.07 10.78 7.41
C SER A 189 22.46 11.46 6.16
N ALA A 190 23.15 12.47 5.60
CA ALA A 190 22.70 13.18 4.40
C ALA A 190 22.66 12.31 3.12
N VAL A 191 23.71 11.52 2.85
CA VAL A 191 23.80 10.66 1.66
C VAL A 191 22.74 9.57 1.70
N TYR A 192 22.47 9.04 2.89
CA TYR A 192 21.41 8.06 3.12
C TYR A 192 20.02 8.63 2.78
N TYR A 193 19.69 9.84 3.26
CA TYR A 193 18.40 10.46 2.97
C TYR A 193 18.23 10.81 1.49
N GLN A 194 19.30 11.29 0.84
CA GLN A 194 19.31 11.55 -0.59
C GLN A 194 18.99 10.29 -1.41
N ARG A 195 19.66 9.17 -1.12
CA ARG A 195 19.40 7.90 -1.82
C ARG A 195 17.97 7.42 -1.62
N LEU A 196 17.47 7.45 -0.38
CA LEU A 196 16.12 7.04 -0.05
C LEU A 196 15.08 7.91 -0.78
N SER A 197 15.32 9.21 -0.86
CA SER A 197 14.50 10.17 -1.58
C SER A 197 14.38 9.87 -3.07
N MET A 198 15.51 9.64 -3.73
CA MET A 198 15.55 9.28 -5.15
C MET A 198 14.84 7.94 -5.43
N GLN A 199 15.04 6.93 -4.58
CA GLN A 199 14.40 5.61 -4.72
C GLN A 199 12.87 5.69 -4.55
N MET A 200 12.40 6.46 -3.56
CA MET A 200 10.96 6.67 -3.36
C MET A 200 10.34 7.42 -4.54
N ALA A 201 10.99 8.49 -5.02
CA ALA A 201 10.51 9.24 -6.18
C ALA A 201 10.47 8.38 -7.45
N ALA A 202 11.48 7.55 -7.69
CA ALA A 202 11.53 6.63 -8.83
C ALA A 202 10.38 5.60 -8.79
N ILE A 203 10.22 4.89 -7.67
CA ILE A 203 9.11 3.93 -7.49
C ILE A 203 7.77 4.64 -7.72
N ASN A 204 7.58 5.80 -7.11
CA ASN A 204 6.33 6.53 -7.23
C ASN A 204 6.05 6.94 -8.68
N CYS A 205 7.01 7.52 -9.40
CA CYS A 205 6.82 7.91 -10.80
C CYS A 205 6.47 6.71 -11.69
N HIS A 206 7.17 5.59 -11.53
CA HIS A 206 6.94 4.39 -12.33
C HIS A 206 5.56 3.76 -12.06
N VAL A 207 5.17 3.63 -10.79
CA VAL A 207 3.84 3.15 -10.41
C VAL A 207 2.74 4.12 -10.86
N PHE A 208 2.98 5.44 -10.80
CA PHE A 208 2.06 6.44 -11.33
C PHE A 208 1.76 6.18 -12.80
N LYS A 209 2.82 6.03 -13.60
CA LYS A 209 2.69 5.77 -15.04
C LYS A 209 1.92 4.48 -15.29
N ASP A 210 2.27 3.39 -14.64
CA ASP A 210 1.58 2.11 -14.84
C ASP A 210 0.10 2.20 -14.49
N LEU A 211 -0.25 2.91 -13.41
CA LEU A 211 -1.63 3.22 -13.07
C LEU A 211 -2.31 4.06 -14.17
N MET A 212 -1.67 5.14 -14.64
CA MET A 212 -2.21 6.04 -15.67
C MET A 212 -2.32 5.38 -17.05
N CYS A 213 -1.51 4.36 -17.34
CA CYS A 213 -1.58 3.55 -18.56
C CYS A 213 -2.79 2.61 -18.60
N MET A 214 -3.47 2.37 -17.46
CA MET A 214 -4.69 1.57 -17.48
C MET A 214 -5.78 2.31 -18.29
N PRO A 215 -6.33 1.73 -19.38
CA PRO A 215 -7.17 2.48 -20.31
C PRO A 215 -8.50 2.98 -19.73
N SER A 216 -9.04 2.26 -18.75
CA SER A 216 -10.34 2.57 -18.15
C SER A 216 -10.18 3.42 -16.90
N ASP A 217 -10.75 4.63 -16.93
CA ASP A 217 -10.80 5.57 -15.80
C ASP A 217 -11.44 4.92 -14.56
N PHE A 218 -12.49 4.12 -14.80
CA PHE A 218 -13.14 3.34 -13.76
C PHE A 218 -12.18 2.30 -13.14
N HIS A 219 -11.42 1.57 -13.97
CA HIS A 219 -10.45 0.61 -13.46
C HIS A 219 -9.33 1.29 -12.66
N ARG A 220 -8.84 2.44 -13.14
CA ARG A 220 -7.86 3.27 -12.40
C ARG A 220 -8.39 3.68 -11.04
N ALA A 221 -9.63 4.14 -10.97
CA ALA A 221 -10.26 4.54 -9.71
C ALA A 221 -10.38 3.37 -8.73
N VAL A 222 -10.81 2.19 -9.19
CA VAL A 222 -10.93 0.99 -8.35
C VAL A 222 -9.57 0.52 -7.83
N THR A 223 -8.56 0.42 -8.71
CA THR A 223 -7.20 0.02 -8.31
C THR A 223 -6.63 1.01 -7.31
N ARG A 224 -6.70 2.31 -7.61
CA ARG A 224 -6.26 3.37 -6.69
C ARG A 224 -6.94 3.29 -5.33
N PHE A 225 -8.26 3.10 -5.31
CA PHE A 225 -9.03 2.96 -4.08
C PHE A 225 -8.52 1.81 -3.20
N ILE A 226 -8.28 0.64 -3.79
CA ILE A 226 -7.77 -0.53 -3.08
C ILE A 226 -6.39 -0.24 -2.49
N PHE A 227 -5.43 0.22 -3.31
CA PHE A 227 -4.06 0.47 -2.87
C PHE A 227 -3.98 1.57 -1.80
N TYR A 228 -4.74 2.66 -1.98
CA TYR A 228 -4.83 3.73 -1.00
C TYR A 228 -5.23 3.20 0.39
N HIS A 229 -6.30 2.42 0.44
CA HIS A 229 -6.82 1.93 1.70
C HIS A 229 -5.88 0.96 2.40
N LEU A 230 -5.16 0.15 1.64
CA LEU A 230 -4.13 -0.73 2.18
C LEU A 230 -2.97 0.10 2.78
N CYS A 231 -2.53 1.15 2.09
CA CYS A 231 -1.54 2.10 2.61
C CYS A 231 -2.03 2.77 3.90
N THR A 232 -3.29 3.24 3.94
CA THR A 232 -3.87 3.86 5.15
C THR A 232 -3.88 2.90 6.33
N LEU A 233 -4.34 1.66 6.15
CA LEU A 233 -4.37 0.66 7.23
C LEU A 233 -2.97 0.45 7.84
N ILE A 234 -1.92 0.44 7.03
CA ILE A 234 -0.54 0.30 7.50
C ILE A 234 -0.06 1.55 8.20
N ARG A 235 -0.38 2.71 7.62
CA ARG A 235 0.06 4.00 8.11
C ARG A 235 -0.50 4.28 9.50
N GLU A 236 -1.75 3.95 9.77
CA GLU A 236 -2.35 4.14 11.10
C GLU A 236 -1.61 3.34 12.17
N VAL A 237 -1.27 2.09 11.88
CA VAL A 237 -0.45 1.28 12.80
C VAL A 237 0.95 1.85 12.94
N ALA A 238 1.55 2.34 11.86
CA ALA A 238 2.85 3.00 11.92
C ALA A 238 2.83 4.27 12.78
N ILE A 239 1.74 5.04 12.74
CA ILE A 239 1.56 6.26 13.54
C ILE A 239 1.45 5.90 15.02
N ASP A 240 0.64 4.90 15.35
CA ASP A 240 0.44 4.41 16.71
C ASP A 240 1.74 3.83 17.31
N GLU A 241 2.41 2.92 16.59
CA GLU A 241 3.64 2.29 17.10
C GLU A 241 4.86 3.22 17.11
N CYS A 242 4.81 4.31 16.33
CA CYS A 242 5.92 5.26 16.21
C CYS A 242 5.45 6.70 16.44
N GLU A 243 4.68 6.98 17.50
CA GLU A 243 4.17 8.33 17.81
C GLU A 243 5.26 9.42 17.80
N SER A 244 6.45 9.11 18.32
CA SER A 244 7.58 10.05 18.32
C SER A 244 8.07 10.44 16.91
N LEU A 245 7.85 9.58 15.92
CA LEU A 245 8.09 9.86 14.50
C LEU A 245 6.90 10.57 13.85
N SER A 246 5.66 10.29 14.27
CA SER A 246 4.46 10.85 13.65
C SER A 246 4.35 12.37 13.85
N ALA A 247 4.82 12.88 14.99
CA ALA A 247 4.96 14.31 15.25
C ALA A 247 5.87 15.01 14.22
N LYS A 248 6.77 14.27 13.55
CA LYS A 248 7.58 14.72 12.43
C LYS A 248 6.91 14.24 11.14
N ARG A 249 5.93 14.99 10.61
CA ARG A 249 5.33 14.72 9.28
C ARG A 249 6.39 14.85 8.17
N SER A 250 7.24 13.84 8.05
CA SER A 250 8.34 13.75 7.10
C SER A 250 7.90 12.85 5.93
N PRO A 251 8.30 13.16 4.69
CA PRO A 251 8.10 12.25 3.57
C PRO A 251 8.78 10.88 3.81
N PHE A 252 9.78 10.81 4.69
CA PHE A 252 10.46 9.58 5.09
C PHE A 252 9.85 8.90 6.31
N PHE A 253 8.64 9.30 6.76
CA PHE A 253 8.00 8.71 7.94
C PHE A 253 7.83 7.20 7.81
N MET A 254 7.22 6.74 6.71
CA MET A 254 6.92 5.32 6.53
C MET A 254 8.19 4.45 6.50
N PRO A 255 9.24 4.76 5.70
CA PRO A 255 10.51 4.04 5.76
C PRO A 255 11.13 4.00 7.17
N LYS A 256 11.10 5.13 7.90
CA LYS A 256 11.62 5.21 9.27
C LYS A 256 10.82 4.35 10.25
N ALA A 257 9.51 4.33 10.12
CA ALA A 257 8.63 3.53 10.99
C ALA A 257 8.85 2.04 10.75
N VAL A 258 8.93 1.59 9.49
CA VAL A 258 9.22 0.19 9.13
C VAL A 258 10.56 -0.27 9.68
N PHE A 259 11.57 0.60 9.64
CA PHE A 259 12.88 0.28 10.22
C PHE A 259 12.81 0.06 11.74
N ARG A 260 12.00 0.85 12.44
CA ARG A 260 11.92 0.82 13.92
C ARG A 260 11.01 -0.27 14.45
N SER A 261 9.88 -0.53 13.79
CA SER A 261 8.89 -1.47 14.32
C SER A 261 8.99 -2.85 13.66
N GLN A 262 9.20 -3.87 14.49
CA GLN A 262 9.13 -5.28 14.06
C GLN A 262 7.68 -5.71 13.80
N ASN A 263 6.72 -5.23 14.60
CA ASN A 263 5.30 -5.53 14.43
C ASN A 263 4.77 -5.01 13.10
N LEU A 264 5.10 -3.76 12.76
CA LEU A 264 4.77 -3.13 11.49
C LEU A 264 5.33 -3.95 10.30
N ARG A 265 6.58 -4.41 10.40
CA ARG A 265 7.18 -5.30 9.38
C ARG A 265 6.40 -6.61 9.22
N VAL A 266 6.06 -7.27 10.34
CA VAL A 266 5.26 -8.51 10.32
C VAL A 266 3.87 -8.27 9.73
N MET A 267 3.25 -7.14 10.04
CA MET A 267 1.94 -6.77 9.53
C MET A 267 1.98 -6.54 8.02
N ILE A 268 2.95 -5.76 7.54
CA ILE A 268 3.17 -5.55 6.10
C ILE A 268 3.39 -6.89 5.40
N GLN A 269 4.27 -7.75 5.93
CA GLN A 269 4.50 -9.10 5.39
C GLN A 269 3.22 -9.93 5.30
N LYS A 270 2.41 -9.95 6.37
CA LYS A 270 1.13 -10.71 6.38
C LYS A 270 0.15 -10.15 5.38
N MET A 271 0.09 -8.83 5.25
CA MET A 271 -0.79 -8.16 4.30
C MET A 271 -0.41 -8.48 2.87
N VAL A 272 0.85 -8.23 2.47
CA VAL A 272 1.32 -8.55 1.10
C VAL A 272 1.15 -10.03 0.80
N TYR A 273 1.39 -10.91 1.77
CA TYR A 273 1.22 -12.34 1.59
C TYR A 273 -0.21 -12.75 1.22
N HIS A 274 -1.20 -11.98 1.62
CA HIS A 274 -2.60 -12.33 1.45
C HIS A 274 -3.32 -11.65 0.30
N ILE A 275 -2.73 -10.61 -0.30
CA ILE A 275 -3.41 -9.78 -1.31
C ILE A 275 -2.55 -9.45 -2.54
N ALA A 276 -1.23 -9.63 -2.51
CA ALA A 276 -0.37 -9.15 -3.59
C ALA A 276 -0.65 -9.88 -4.92
N GLU A 277 -0.96 -11.18 -4.85
CA GLU A 277 -1.20 -12.01 -6.04
C GLU A 277 -2.52 -11.63 -6.73
N GLU A 278 -3.49 -11.12 -5.99
CA GLU A 278 -4.77 -10.65 -6.49
C GLU A 278 -4.73 -9.22 -7.06
N LEU A 279 -3.65 -8.45 -6.79
CA LEU A 279 -3.57 -7.01 -7.11
C LEU A 279 -2.45 -6.62 -8.07
N ILE A 280 -1.41 -7.45 -8.22
CA ILE A 280 -0.23 -7.14 -9.04
C ILE A 280 -0.01 -8.20 -10.11
N CYS A 281 0.21 -7.74 -11.35
CA CYS A 281 0.75 -8.53 -12.45
C CYS A 281 2.13 -7.96 -12.81
N LEU A 282 3.09 -8.86 -13.05
CA LEU A 282 4.45 -8.48 -13.44
C LEU A 282 4.61 -8.66 -14.95
N ASP A 283 5.47 -7.85 -15.57
CA ASP A 283 5.80 -8.01 -16.98
C ASP A 283 6.37 -9.42 -17.28
N PRO A 284 5.78 -10.20 -18.20
CA PRO A 284 6.25 -11.55 -18.48
C PRO A 284 7.70 -11.62 -18.97
N ARG A 285 8.21 -10.57 -19.62
CA ARG A 285 9.61 -10.50 -20.07
C ARG A 285 10.55 -10.42 -18.87
N TRP A 286 10.14 -9.68 -17.85
CA TRP A 286 10.91 -9.59 -16.61
C TRP A 286 10.90 -10.92 -15.84
N VAL A 287 9.74 -11.55 -15.72
CA VAL A 287 9.61 -12.87 -15.08
C VAL A 287 10.47 -13.91 -15.82
N ALA A 288 10.45 -13.91 -17.16
CA ALA A 288 11.29 -14.79 -17.97
C ALA A 288 12.80 -14.53 -17.78
N TYR A 289 13.21 -13.26 -17.70
CA TYR A 289 14.58 -12.89 -17.39
C TYR A 289 15.01 -13.42 -16.01
N LYS A 290 14.16 -13.26 -14.98
CA LYS A 290 14.44 -13.77 -13.63
C LYS A 290 14.50 -15.29 -13.56
N TYR A 291 13.62 -15.97 -14.28
CA TYR A 291 13.67 -17.43 -14.41
C TYR A 291 15.01 -17.88 -15.03
N ALA A 292 15.44 -17.24 -16.12
CA ALA A 292 16.70 -17.57 -16.79
C ALA A 292 17.95 -17.32 -15.94
N GLN A 293 17.88 -16.40 -14.97
CA GLN A 293 18.96 -16.14 -14.00
C GLN A 293 18.93 -17.06 -12.78
N SER A 294 17.83 -17.79 -12.56
CA SER A 294 17.69 -18.61 -11.36
C SER A 294 18.52 -19.90 -11.48
N ASP A 295 19.24 -20.28 -10.41
CA ASP A 295 19.99 -21.55 -10.31
C ASP A 295 19.09 -22.78 -10.18
N VAL A 296 17.88 -22.70 -10.73
CA VAL A 296 16.85 -23.71 -10.59
C VAL A 296 17.22 -24.88 -11.49
N SER A 297 17.33 -26.04 -10.86
CA SER A 297 17.63 -27.28 -11.56
C SER A 297 16.62 -27.52 -12.69
N SER A 298 17.09 -28.08 -13.81
CA SER A 298 16.28 -28.44 -14.99
C SER A 298 15.13 -29.42 -14.69
N TYR A 299 15.06 -29.96 -13.46
CA TYR A 299 14.01 -30.87 -12.99
C TYR A 299 12.82 -30.16 -12.30
N VAL A 300 12.93 -28.87 -11.98
CA VAL A 300 11.80 -28.11 -11.43
C VAL A 300 10.98 -27.57 -12.60
N ASP A 301 9.70 -27.93 -12.64
CA ASP A 301 8.78 -27.43 -13.66
C ASP A 301 8.72 -25.89 -13.56
N ARG A 302 8.71 -25.22 -14.71
CA ARG A 302 8.54 -23.77 -14.81
C ARG A 302 7.27 -23.32 -14.11
N ILE A 303 6.22 -24.15 -14.11
CA ILE A 303 4.95 -23.88 -13.44
C ILE A 303 5.14 -23.82 -11.91
N ASP A 304 5.81 -24.79 -11.31
CA ASP A 304 6.06 -24.83 -9.87
C ASP A 304 6.95 -23.67 -9.40
N TRP A 305 7.93 -23.29 -10.24
CA TRP A 305 8.76 -22.11 -9.98
C TRP A 305 7.95 -20.81 -10.06
N MET A 306 7.11 -20.66 -11.08
CA MET A 306 6.23 -19.50 -11.24
C MET A 306 5.32 -19.34 -10.03
N ASP A 307 4.71 -20.42 -9.54
CA ASP A 307 3.81 -20.37 -8.38
C ASP A 307 4.50 -19.88 -7.09
N HIS A 308 5.80 -20.13 -6.92
CA HIS A 308 6.53 -19.78 -5.69
C HIS A 308 7.33 -18.48 -5.80
N GLU A 309 8.16 -18.32 -6.84
CA GLU A 309 9.06 -17.18 -6.99
C GLU A 309 8.37 -15.95 -7.58
N GLU A 310 7.47 -16.12 -8.56
CA GLU A 310 6.69 -14.99 -9.08
C GLU A 310 5.81 -14.39 -7.98
N ALA A 311 5.19 -15.24 -7.17
CA ALA A 311 4.43 -14.80 -6.01
C ALA A 311 5.31 -14.04 -5.00
N LYS A 312 6.56 -14.45 -4.77
CA LYS A 312 7.52 -13.68 -3.95
C LYS A 312 7.84 -12.33 -4.58
N MET A 313 8.02 -12.26 -5.90
CA MET A 313 8.28 -11.00 -6.61
C MET A 313 7.10 -10.03 -6.50
N LYS A 314 5.86 -10.50 -6.69
CA LYS A 314 4.62 -9.71 -6.48
C LYS A 314 4.54 -9.17 -5.06
N ARG A 315 4.83 -10.01 -4.06
CA ARG A 315 4.86 -9.60 -2.65
C ARG A 315 5.88 -8.50 -2.37
N ARG A 316 7.07 -8.57 -2.98
CA ARG A 316 8.11 -7.53 -2.86
C ARG A 316 7.68 -6.22 -3.50
N ALA A 317 7.12 -6.27 -4.71
CA ALA A 317 6.57 -5.11 -5.39
C ALA A 317 5.50 -4.42 -4.53
N MET A 318 4.54 -5.19 -4.01
CA MET A 318 3.52 -4.70 -3.08
C MET A 318 4.13 -4.07 -1.84
N MET A 319 5.17 -4.67 -1.27
CA MET A 319 5.85 -4.14 -0.08
C MET A 319 6.49 -2.78 -0.34
N ASN A 320 7.18 -2.61 -1.48
CA ASN A 320 7.74 -1.33 -1.91
C ASN A 320 6.63 -0.29 -2.09
N ILE A 321 5.51 -0.67 -2.72
CA ILE A 321 4.35 0.22 -2.88
C ILE A 321 3.83 0.66 -1.50
N LEU A 322 3.59 -0.26 -0.58
CA LEU A 322 3.05 0.07 0.73
C LEU A 322 4.00 0.94 1.59
N CYS A 323 5.31 0.87 1.35
CA CYS A 323 6.32 1.57 2.15
C CYS A 323 6.80 2.90 1.57
N SER A 324 6.57 3.20 0.28
CA SER A 324 7.09 4.40 -0.40
C SER A 324 6.32 5.69 -0.11
N ASN A 325 5.56 5.74 0.99
CA ASN A 325 4.76 6.88 1.45
C ASN A 325 3.87 7.44 0.32
N ILE A 326 3.06 6.56 -0.24
CA ILE A 326 2.36 6.76 -1.51
C ILE A 326 1.04 7.52 -1.34
N ASN A 327 0.95 8.42 -0.36
CA ASN A 327 -0.26 9.21 -0.23
C ASN A 327 -0.51 10.02 -1.52
N CYS A 328 0.55 10.51 -2.18
CA CYS A 328 0.43 11.29 -3.39
C CYS A 328 -0.13 10.47 -4.58
N LEU A 329 0.44 9.30 -4.95
CA LEU A 329 0.00 8.58 -6.17
C LEU A 329 -1.47 8.18 -6.17
N TRP A 330 -2.01 7.91 -4.98
CA TRP A 330 -3.33 7.34 -4.82
C TRP A 330 -4.39 8.38 -4.45
N LEU A 331 -4.01 9.66 -4.33
CA LEU A 331 -4.95 10.76 -4.16
C LEU A 331 -5.37 11.34 -5.51
N ARG A 332 -6.61 11.81 -5.57
CA ARG A 332 -7.14 12.50 -6.75
C ARG A 332 -6.39 13.81 -6.97
N GLY A 333 -6.08 14.12 -8.22
CA GLY A 333 -5.41 15.39 -8.59
C GLY A 333 -3.90 15.41 -8.37
N CYS A 334 -3.29 14.30 -7.93
CA CYS A 334 -1.84 14.20 -7.84
C CYS A 334 -1.20 14.33 -9.22
N THR A 335 -0.14 15.12 -9.27
CA THR A 335 0.72 15.37 -10.41
C THR A 335 2.11 14.78 -10.17
N LEU A 336 2.94 14.74 -11.21
CA LEU A 336 4.34 14.30 -11.07
C LEU A 336 5.15 15.21 -10.11
N ASP A 337 4.76 16.48 -9.97
CA ASP A 337 5.44 17.43 -9.09
C ASP A 337 5.29 17.07 -7.60
N ASP A 338 4.21 16.36 -7.25
CA ASP A 338 3.95 15.91 -5.89
C ASP A 338 4.89 14.77 -5.43
N PHE A 339 5.72 14.22 -6.33
CA PHE A 339 6.74 13.21 -6.01
C PHE A 339 8.12 13.81 -5.70
N ARG A 340 8.28 15.13 -5.81
CA ARG A 340 9.52 15.82 -5.47
C ARG A 340 9.63 15.96 -3.95
N LEU A 341 10.55 15.21 -3.34
CA LEU A 341 10.78 15.21 -1.89
C LEU A 341 11.90 16.18 -1.47
N ASP A 342 12.83 16.45 -2.38
CA ASP A 342 13.98 17.35 -2.26
C ASP A 342 14.57 17.64 -3.67
N ASP A 343 15.61 18.47 -3.75
CA ASP A 343 16.25 18.86 -5.01
C ASP A 343 16.79 17.64 -5.80
N THR A 344 17.23 16.61 -5.09
CA THR A 344 17.85 15.42 -5.70
C THR A 344 16.81 14.47 -6.32
N SER A 345 15.65 14.34 -5.68
CA SER A 345 14.50 13.64 -6.25
C SER A 345 13.81 14.46 -7.35
N SER A 346 13.94 15.80 -7.37
CA SER A 346 13.45 16.61 -8.49
C SER A 346 14.07 16.19 -9.82
N ALA A 347 15.37 15.89 -9.84
CA ALA A 347 16.04 15.43 -11.05
C ALA A 347 15.42 14.13 -11.60
N VAL A 348 15.02 13.20 -10.73
CA VAL A 348 14.33 11.96 -11.12
C VAL A 348 12.98 12.27 -11.77
N VAL A 349 12.20 13.16 -11.16
CA VAL A 349 10.89 13.59 -11.69
C VAL A 349 11.05 14.28 -13.04
N ASP A 350 12.05 15.13 -13.22
CA ASP A 350 12.29 15.88 -14.45
C ASP A 350 12.72 14.95 -15.59
N ILE A 351 13.61 13.99 -15.31
CA ILE A 351 13.98 12.93 -16.27
C ILE A 351 12.73 12.15 -16.68
N PHE A 352 11.87 11.80 -15.71
CA PHE A 352 10.66 11.06 -15.97
C PHE A 352 9.67 11.84 -16.85
N LYS A 353 9.46 13.13 -16.56
CA LYS A 353 8.65 14.03 -17.40
C LYS A 353 9.16 14.08 -18.83
N ALA A 354 10.47 14.21 -19.02
CA ALA A 354 11.09 14.23 -20.33
C ALA A 354 10.97 12.89 -21.08
N ASP A 355 11.01 11.76 -20.38
CA ASP A 355 10.76 10.43 -20.99
C ASP A 355 9.29 10.28 -21.41
N MET A 356 8.34 10.64 -20.55
CA MET A 356 6.91 10.60 -20.86
C MET A 356 6.54 11.50 -22.04
N ALA A 357 7.07 12.71 -22.09
CA ALA A 357 6.87 13.63 -23.21
C ALA A 357 7.37 13.03 -24.54
N ARG A 358 8.53 12.36 -24.53
CA ARG A 358 9.09 11.68 -25.70
C ARG A 358 8.26 10.48 -26.14
N ARG A 359 7.81 9.63 -25.20
CA ARG A 359 7.06 8.40 -25.50
C ARG A 359 5.63 8.68 -25.98
N TYR A 360 4.98 9.72 -25.47
CA TYR A 360 3.56 9.99 -25.72
C TYR A 360 3.29 11.24 -26.55
N GLY A 361 4.33 11.91 -27.07
CA GLY A 361 4.17 13.10 -27.94
C GLY A 361 3.53 14.30 -27.25
N LEU A 362 3.52 14.33 -25.91
CA LEU A 362 3.01 15.46 -25.13
C LEU A 362 4.04 16.58 -25.18
N SER A 363 3.74 17.66 -25.89
CA SER A 363 4.56 18.87 -25.85
C SER A 363 4.61 19.38 -24.42
N VAL A 364 5.80 19.42 -23.82
CA VAL A 364 6.02 20.15 -22.57
C VAL A 364 5.84 21.62 -22.89
N SER A 365 4.63 22.15 -22.66
CA SER A 365 4.41 23.59 -22.71
C SER A 365 5.29 24.23 -21.64
N PRO A 366 6.25 25.09 -21.99
CA PRO A 366 6.99 25.83 -20.98
C PRO A 366 6.01 26.83 -20.36
N GLN A 367 5.51 26.54 -19.16
CA GLN A 367 4.77 27.53 -18.39
C GLN A 367 5.78 28.52 -17.81
N ASN A 368 5.84 29.67 -18.47
CA ASN A 368 6.13 31.03 -18.03
C ASN A 368 7.08 31.25 -16.83
N GLN A 369 8.12 32.01 -17.16
CA GLN A 369 8.96 32.93 -16.36
C GLN A 369 8.52 33.27 -14.95
#